data_AF-A0A2E5LNR9-F1
#
_entry.id   AF-A0A2E5LNR9-F1
#
_cell.length_a   1.000
_cell.length_b   1.000
_cell.length_c   1.000
_cell.angle_alpha   90.00
_cell.angle_beta   90.00
_cell.angle_gamma   90.00
#
_symmetry.space_group_name_H-M   'P 1'
#
loop_
_entity.id
_entity.type
_entity.pdbx_description
1 polymer ?
#
loop_
_entity_poly.entity_id
_entity_poly.type
_entity_poly.pdbx_seq_one_letter_code
_entity_poly.pdbx_strand_id
1 'polypeptide(L)' 'MDTDEFEPTAKPQELKDLEVMSIEALNTYIAELKMEIERAEAQIASKKSHRTAADSFFDKKSQ' A
#
# COMPACT_ATOMS: atom_id res chain seq x y z
N MET A 1 -20.74 20.03 -11.90
CA MET A 1 -19.43 19.64 -12.44
C MET A 1 -19.17 18.26 -11.89
N ASP A 2 -19.62 17.26 -12.63
CA ASP A 2 -19.46 15.84 -12.33
C ASP A 2 -17.98 15.51 -12.21
N THR A 3 -17.57 15.11 -11.01
CA THR A 3 -16.19 14.73 -10.69
C THR A 3 -15.98 13.26 -11.06
N ASP A 4 -16.25 12.92 -12.32
CA ASP A 4 -16.12 11.56 -12.85
C ASP A 4 -14.79 11.42 -13.59
N GLU A 5 -13.67 11.48 -12.85
CA GLU A 5 -12.36 11.41 -13.49
C GLU A 5 -11.32 10.63 -12.65
N PHE A 6 -11.13 9.38 -13.09
CA PHE A 6 -10.07 8.40 -12.77
C PHE A 6 -10.16 7.63 -11.45
N GLU A 7 -11.01 6.60 -11.40
CA GLU A 7 -10.59 5.35 -10.80
C GLU A 7 -9.95 4.50 -11.91
N PRO A 8 -8.60 4.39 -11.99
CA PRO A 8 -8.00 3.35 -12.81
C PRO A 8 -8.55 2.03 -12.24
N THR A 9 -9.44 1.39 -12.99
CA THR A 9 -9.88 0.02 -12.74
C THR A 9 -8.61 -0.82 -12.85
N ALA A 10 -7.94 -1.00 -11.71
CA ALA A 10 -6.77 -1.83 -11.60
C ALA A 10 -7.20 -3.19 -12.16
N LYS A 11 -6.66 -3.53 -13.32
CA LYS A 11 -6.90 -4.83 -13.94
C LYS A 11 -6.67 -5.86 -12.84
N PRO A 12 -7.60 -6.81 -12.61
CA PRO A 12 -7.38 -7.86 -11.62
C PRO A 12 -6.03 -8.45 -11.94
N GLN A 13 -5.06 -8.24 -11.05
CA GLN A 13 -3.72 -8.77 -11.23
C GLN A 13 -3.93 -10.27 -11.22
N GLU A 14 -3.70 -10.93 -12.37
CA GLU A 14 -3.91 -12.37 -12.49
C GLU A 14 -3.15 -13.02 -11.33
N LEU A 15 -3.92 -13.58 -10.39
CA LEU A 15 -3.36 -14.22 -9.23
C LEU A 15 -2.56 -15.41 -9.77
N LYS A 16 -1.26 -15.43 -9.45
CA LYS A 16 -0.39 -16.55 -9.82
C LYS A 16 -1.05 -17.84 -9.31
N ASP A 17 -1.17 -18.83 -10.19
CA ASP A 17 -1.73 -20.12 -9.84
C ASP A 17 -0.76 -20.82 -8.87
N LEU A 18 -1.15 -20.87 -7.60
CA LEU A 18 -0.32 -21.42 -6.52
C LEU A 18 -0.33 -22.96 -6.52
N GLU A 19 -1.32 -23.60 -7.15
CA GLU A 19 -1.44 -25.06 -7.17
C GLU A 19 -0.37 -25.72 -8.06
N VAL A 20 0.07 -25.02 -9.09
CA VAL A 20 1.12 -25.49 -10.00
C VAL A 20 2.54 -25.12 -9.54
N MET A 21 2.69 -24.29 -8.51
CA MET A 21 3.99 -23.83 -8.02
C MET A 21 4.63 -24.87 -7.08
N SER A 22 5.92 -25.11 -7.25
CA SER A 22 6.70 -25.91 -6.29
C SER A 22 6.89 -25.19 -4.95
N ILE A 23 7.17 -25.93 -3.89
CA ILE A 23 7.39 -25.37 -2.53
C ILE A 23 8.47 -24.27 -2.53
N GLU A 24 9.56 -24.44 -3.27
CA GLU A 24 10.62 -23.43 -3.40
C GLU A 24 10.11 -22.14 -4.09
N ALA A 25 9.30 -22.29 -5.14
CA ALA A 25 8.69 -21.17 -5.84
C ALA A 25 7.68 -20.43 -4.96
N LEU A 26 6.89 -21.16 -4.17
CA LEU A 26 5.96 -20.57 -3.19
C LEU A 26 6.70 -19.79 -2.11
N ASN A 27 7.80 -20.33 -1.56
CA ASN A 27 8.62 -19.62 -0.60
C ASN A 27 9.21 -18.33 -1.17
N THR A 28 9.69 -18.37 -2.41
CA THR A 28 10.21 -17.19 -3.12
C THR A 28 9.12 -16.15 -3.33
N TYR A 29 7.93 -16.57 -3.79
CA TYR A 29 6.80 -15.69 -3.99
C TYR A 29 6.31 -15.03 -2.70
N ILE A 30 6.27 -15.79 -1.61
CA ILE A 30 5.96 -15.26 -0.28
C ILE A 30 6.99 -14.21 0.15
N ALA A 31 8.28 -14.44 -0.10
CA ALA A 31 9.33 -13.48 0.22
C ALA A 31 9.16 -12.17 -0.55
N GLU A 32 8.87 -12.24 -1.85
CA GLU A 32 8.57 -11.08 -2.69
C GLU A 32 7.38 -10.27 -2.17
N LEU A 33 6.27 -10.95 -1.87
CA LEU A 33 5.08 -10.29 -1.35
C LEU A 33 5.32 -9.61 0.01
N LYS A 34 6.09 -10.25 0.90
CA LYS A 34 6.45 -9.65 2.19
C LYS A 34 7.28 -8.39 2.03
N MET A 35 8.25 -8.38 1.11
CA MET A 35 9.04 -7.18 0.81
C MET A 35 8.14 -6.04 0.29
N GLU A 36 7.15 -6.35 -0.56
CA GLU A 36 6.24 -5.32 -1.06
C GLU A 36 5.30 -4.81 0.04
N ILE A 37 4.87 -5.67 0.97
CA ILE A 37 4.12 -5.25 2.16
C ILE A 37 4.96 -4.28 3.00
N GLU A 38 6.21 -4.62 3.31
CA GLU A 38 7.10 -3.74 4.08
C GLU A 38 7.29 -2.38 3.40
N ARG A 39 7.45 -2.37 2.06
CA ARG A 39 7.53 -1.14 1.29
C ARG A 39 6.25 -0.31 1.37
N ALA A 40 5.09 -0.94 1.23
CA ALA A 40 3.80 -0.28 1.34
C ALA A 40 3.59 0.29 2.76
N GLU A 41 3.92 -0.47 3.79
CA GLU A 41 3.88 -0.04 5.19
C GLU A 41 4.80 1.15 5.45
N ALA A 42 6.02 1.15 4.92
CA ALA A 42 6.94 2.28 5.02
C ALA A 42 6.37 3.55 4.36
N GLN A 43 5.73 3.44 3.19
CA GLN A 43 5.05 4.57 2.55
C GLN A 43 3.84 5.06 3.34
N ILE A 44 3.05 4.14 3.92
CA ILE A 44 1.93 4.49 4.79
C ILE A 44 2.43 5.21 6.04
N ALA A 45 3.50 4.73 6.66
CA ALA A 45 4.11 5.35 7.84
C ALA A 45 4.61 6.76 7.53
N SER A 46 5.29 6.96 6.38
CA SER A 46 5.70 8.28 5.90
C SER A 46 4.48 9.21 5.72
N LYS A 47 3.44 8.77 4.99
CA LYS A 47 2.21 9.56 4.80
C LYS A 47 1.49 9.89 6.10
N LYS A 48 1.43 8.95 7.05
CA LYS A 48 0.86 9.16 8.39
C LYS A 48 1.67 10.18 9.18
N SER A 49 3.00 10.11 9.15
CA SER A 49 3.87 11.09 9.82
C SER A 49 3.62 12.52 9.31
N HIS A 50 3.45 12.69 8.00
CA HIS A 50 3.07 13.99 7.43
C HIS A 50 1.69 14.47 7.92
N ARG A 51 0.72 13.56 8.06
CA ARG A 51 -0.62 13.91 8.56
C ARG A 51 -0.61 14.28 10.04
N THR A 52 0.09 13.51 10.88
CA THR A 52 0.22 13.79 12.32
C THR A 52 1.00 15.09 12.58
N ALA A 53 2.00 15.40 11.75
CA ALA A 53 2.65 16.71 11.80
C ALA A 53 1.63 17.83 11.51
N ALA A 54 0.83 17.72 10.44
CA ALA A 54 -0.19 18.71 10.10
C ALA A 54 -1.26 18.89 11.20
N ASP A 55 -1.75 17.80 11.79
CA ASP A 55 -2.70 17.85 12.92
C ASP A 55 -2.10 18.55 14.16
N SER A 56 -0.83 18.26 14.47
CA SER A 56 -0.14 18.88 15.63
C SER A 56 0.09 20.39 15.46
N PHE A 57 0.23 20.86 14.21
CA PHE A 57 0.34 22.30 13.91
C PHE A 57 -1.00 23.02 13.99
N PHE A 58 -2.13 22.33 13.74
CA PHE A 58 -3.47 22.92 13.83
C PHE A 58 -3.98 23.03 15.27
N ASP A 59 -3.67 22.07 16.15
CA ASP A 59 -4.05 22.14 17.57
C ASP A 59 -3.31 23.27 18.32
N LYS A 60 -2.04 23.53 17.96
CA LYS A 60 -1.22 24.56 18.61
C LYS A 60 -1.58 26.00 18.21
N LYS A 61 -2.41 26.19 17.17
CA LYS A 61 -2.88 27.51 16.72
C LYS A 61 -4.25 27.93 17.31
N SER A 62 -4.88 27.07 18.12
CA SER A 62 -6.18 27.35 18.76
C SER A 62 -6.07 27.63 20.27
N GLN A 63 -4.87 27.90 20.81
CA GLN A 63 -4.66 28.32 22.19
C GLN A 63 -4.27 29.80 22.29
#